data_AF-A0A7S2YUY1-F1
#
_entry.id   AF-A0A7S2YUY1-F1
#
_cell.length_a   1.000
_cell.length_b   1.000
_cell.length_c   1.000
_cell.angle_alpha   90.00
_cell.angle_beta   90.00
_cell.angle_gamma   90.00
#
_symmetry.space_group_name_H-M   'P 1'
#
loop_
_entity.id
_entity.type
_entity.pdbx_description
1 polymer ?
#
loop_
_entity_poly.entity_id
_entity_poly.type
_entity_poly.pdbx_seq_one_letter_code
_entity_poly.pdbx_strand_id
1 'polypeptide(L)'
;MMMAPAIKAKMSVAPLRPHGKKGKRTRPHVSCSSSPSTSTSTPTTSSTSRSPVTPEYVRAAARSQPWKMGLEPAGEFNDVASVQIKGTIPDDLIGRAIYAAGPGRIRLEGADCNERYGHWFDGDGSVMAVRFEGPDAASVSHRMVAGERLQEQNALGEGKGMATRGFWTDAGGGWLRNVGRQPSNPRNTAVTVLNGKLLVLCEGGLPAEMDPQTLETVALDAVPPGLEPGCFLSAHGKHDAKTGEYFTFGARLVGPPALDVVRVGADGRVAAQTTVSLGGNIVFVHDFAVTENHIVILIPPWVCAFSELLPSILFEGPLGHRFRYDASLGTKAIVLKRDTLEVVGEAVCDNAFSFYHVANAFEEPAASGDGVTLRVTLAQQRDADRPGLERQFANMYDAEFDPGHHADLWEHELHVSAANDSVRFVSRRAVCEGSASGALALEFPFVNPANAMRKARYAYAVGRSDAPVGGERPTTPSYFDRIQKVDLEHGTSEVHSIPSGQYANEPLFVASSSASREDDGYLLCPLYDATSHELVVRVLDARNVSADAICEVRFDRHVPFRFHGYVV
;
A
#
# COMPACT_ATOMS: atom_id res chain seq x y z
N MET A 1 -36.10 -36.61 1.85
CA MET A 1 -36.83 -37.56 0.99
C MET A 1 -37.20 -36.85 -0.30
N MET A 2 -36.38 -37.02 -1.34
CA MET A 2 -36.70 -37.00 -2.77
C MET A 2 -35.37 -36.91 -3.54
N MET A 3 -35.21 -37.83 -4.50
CA MET A 3 -33.98 -38.12 -5.25
C MET A 3 -33.90 -37.33 -6.56
N ALA A 4 -32.68 -36.88 -6.91
CA ALA A 4 -32.01 -36.96 -8.23
C ALA A 4 -32.63 -36.22 -9.47
N PRO A 5 -31.87 -35.91 -10.56
CA PRO A 5 -30.59 -36.50 -10.94
C PRO A 5 -29.48 -35.56 -11.48
N ALA A 6 -28.26 -36.12 -11.45
CA ALA A 6 -27.04 -35.60 -12.05
C ALA A 6 -27.05 -35.78 -13.58
N ILE A 7 -26.57 -34.76 -14.30
CA ILE A 7 -26.27 -34.82 -15.74
C ILE A 7 -24.76 -34.68 -15.93
N LYS A 8 -24.12 -35.78 -16.36
CA LYS A 8 -22.76 -35.80 -16.91
C LYS A 8 -22.85 -35.54 -18.41
N ALA A 9 -22.24 -34.47 -18.89
CA ALA A 9 -22.00 -34.26 -20.31
C ALA A 9 -20.50 -34.47 -20.62
N LYS A 10 -20.20 -35.52 -21.38
CA LYS A 10 -18.91 -35.72 -22.07
C LYS A 10 -18.87 -34.79 -23.27
N MET A 11 -17.83 -33.97 -23.43
CA MET A 11 -17.47 -33.38 -24.71
C MET A 11 -16.12 -33.92 -25.19
N SER A 12 -16.21 -34.55 -26.36
CA SER A 12 -15.13 -35.14 -27.13
C SER A 12 -14.34 -34.04 -27.84
N VAL A 13 -13.02 -34.00 -27.64
CA VAL A 13 -12.10 -33.13 -28.37
C VAL A 13 -11.60 -33.89 -29.61
N ALA A 14 -11.88 -33.34 -30.80
CA ALA A 14 -11.28 -33.77 -32.06
C ALA A 14 -10.13 -32.81 -32.44
N PRO A 15 -8.95 -33.30 -32.87
CA PRO A 15 -7.82 -32.44 -33.23
C PRO A 15 -7.86 -32.05 -34.71
N LEU A 16 -7.69 -30.75 -35.00
CA LEU A 16 -7.42 -30.26 -36.36
C LEU A 16 -5.92 -30.31 -36.64
N ARG A 17 -5.56 -31.02 -37.72
CA ARG A 17 -4.21 -31.16 -38.27
C ARG A 17 -3.76 -29.91 -39.06
N PRO A 18 -2.44 -29.72 -39.24
CA PRO A 18 -1.86 -28.52 -39.83
C PRO A 18 -1.75 -28.61 -41.36
N HIS A 19 -1.94 -27.47 -42.04
CA HIS A 19 -1.55 -27.30 -43.44
C HIS A 19 -0.28 -26.45 -43.52
N GLY A 20 0.83 -27.08 -43.92
CA GLY A 20 1.99 -26.37 -44.43
C GLY A 20 1.91 -26.22 -45.96
N LYS A 21 2.52 -25.17 -46.50
CA LYS A 21 3.20 -25.22 -47.80
C LYS A 21 4.31 -24.17 -47.88
N LYS A 22 5.43 -24.64 -48.44
CA LYS A 22 6.73 -24.01 -48.63
C LYS A 22 6.71 -22.95 -49.73
N GLY A 23 7.55 -21.92 -49.58
CA GLY A 23 8.00 -21.04 -50.66
C GLY A 23 9.44 -20.61 -50.44
N LYS A 24 10.39 -21.29 -51.11
CA LYS A 24 11.81 -20.91 -51.21
C LYS A 24 11.95 -19.69 -52.14
N ARG A 25 12.81 -18.73 -51.80
CA ARG A 25 13.55 -17.89 -52.79
C ARG A 25 14.81 -17.26 -52.18
N THR A 26 15.94 -17.91 -52.51
CA THR A 26 17.22 -17.35 -52.97
C THR A 26 17.75 -16.02 -52.39
N ARG A 27 18.89 -16.12 -51.69
CA ARG A 27 19.87 -15.05 -51.46
C ARG A 27 20.61 -14.69 -52.76
N PRO A 28 21.19 -13.49 -52.84
CA PRO A 28 22.52 -13.33 -53.40
C PRO A 28 23.51 -12.73 -52.39
N HIS A 29 24.73 -13.24 -52.44
CA HIS A 29 25.93 -12.66 -51.84
C HIS A 29 26.34 -11.40 -52.61
N VAL A 30 26.73 -10.34 -51.90
CA VAL A 30 27.69 -9.33 -52.39
C VAL A 30 28.64 -8.97 -51.26
N SER A 31 29.91 -8.86 -51.62
CA SER A 31 31.11 -8.71 -50.81
C SER A 31 31.47 -7.26 -50.45
N CYS A 32 32.14 -7.10 -49.30
CA CYS A 32 33.13 -6.10 -48.87
C CYS A 32 33.26 -4.76 -49.62
N SER A 33 33.20 -3.64 -48.90
CA SER A 33 34.38 -2.82 -48.51
C SER A 33 34.01 -1.42 -48.00
N SER A 34 34.91 -0.87 -47.17
CA SER A 34 35.07 0.54 -46.74
C SER A 34 34.21 1.09 -45.59
N SER A 35 34.89 1.36 -44.47
CA SER A 35 34.50 2.29 -43.41
C SER A 35 34.45 3.73 -43.94
N PRO A 36 33.62 4.59 -43.35
CA PRO A 36 34.23 5.64 -42.52
C PRO A 36 33.52 5.83 -41.18
N SER A 37 34.33 6.26 -40.22
CA SER A 37 33.95 6.71 -38.88
C SER A 37 32.80 7.71 -38.89
N THR A 38 31.70 7.34 -38.22
CA THR A 38 30.69 8.29 -37.74
C THR A 38 30.42 7.99 -36.27
N SER A 39 30.64 9.01 -35.45
CA SER A 39 30.23 9.06 -34.05
C SER A 39 28.72 8.80 -33.96
N THR A 40 28.33 7.62 -33.49
CA THR A 40 26.96 7.35 -33.08
C THR A 40 26.71 8.03 -31.75
N SER A 41 26.28 9.29 -31.81
CA SER A 41 25.43 9.85 -30.77
C SER A 41 24.14 9.04 -30.77
N THR A 42 23.99 8.14 -29.80
CA THR A 42 22.69 7.57 -29.44
C THR A 42 21.74 8.73 -29.18
N PRO A 43 20.58 8.83 -29.86
CA PRO A 43 19.58 9.81 -29.50
C PRO A 43 19.03 9.36 -28.15
N THR A 44 19.37 10.08 -27.09
CA THR A 44 18.59 10.11 -25.86
C THR A 44 17.22 10.59 -26.27
N THR A 45 16.27 9.68 -26.43
CA THR A 45 14.86 10.03 -26.52
C THR A 45 14.48 10.57 -25.14
N SER A 46 14.69 11.88 -24.93
CA SER A 46 14.04 12.60 -23.86
C SER A 46 12.54 12.54 -24.15
N SER A 47 11.89 11.52 -23.59
CA SER A 47 10.45 11.49 -23.43
C SER A 47 10.09 12.65 -22.50
N THR A 48 9.98 13.86 -23.05
CA THR A 48 9.34 14.97 -22.35
C THR A 48 7.85 14.68 -22.34
N SER A 49 7.43 13.79 -21.42
CA SER A 49 6.02 13.69 -21.00
C SER A 49 5.62 15.09 -20.57
N ARG A 50 4.70 15.72 -21.31
CA ARG A 50 4.19 17.04 -20.97
C ARG A 50 3.32 16.86 -19.73
N SER A 51 3.59 17.63 -18.67
CA SER A 51 2.76 17.58 -17.46
C SER A 51 1.27 17.72 -17.82
N PRO A 52 0.40 16.85 -17.30
CA PRO A 52 -1.03 16.90 -17.58
C PRO A 52 -1.62 18.27 -17.26
N VAL A 53 -2.58 18.72 -18.08
CA VAL A 53 -3.27 19.99 -17.81
C VAL A 53 -4.20 19.80 -16.61
N THR A 54 -4.04 20.63 -15.58
CA THR A 54 -4.93 20.68 -14.41
C THR A 54 -6.24 21.41 -14.75
N PRO A 55 -7.42 20.85 -14.43
CA PRO A 55 -8.70 21.53 -14.59
C PRO A 55 -8.93 22.69 -13.60
N GLU A 56 -9.86 23.60 -13.92
CA GLU A 56 -10.15 24.74 -13.04
C GLU A 56 -10.76 24.33 -11.70
N TYR A 57 -11.58 23.28 -11.65
CA TYR A 57 -12.17 22.82 -10.39
C TYR A 57 -11.08 22.34 -9.41
N VAL A 58 -10.03 21.69 -9.92
CA VAL A 58 -8.87 21.27 -9.11
C VAL A 58 -8.09 22.49 -8.62
N ARG A 59 -7.79 23.44 -9.52
CA ARG A 59 -7.13 24.70 -9.12
C ARG A 59 -7.95 25.46 -8.08
N ALA A 60 -9.27 25.48 -8.20
CA ALA A 60 -10.17 26.10 -7.23
C ALA A 60 -10.09 25.40 -5.86
N ALA A 61 -10.12 24.07 -5.83
CA ALA A 61 -9.96 23.30 -4.61
C ALA A 61 -8.58 23.49 -3.97
N ALA A 62 -7.53 23.61 -4.79
CA ALA A 62 -6.17 23.86 -4.32
C ALA A 62 -5.97 25.25 -3.70
N ARG A 63 -6.72 26.26 -4.16
CA ARG A 63 -6.68 27.61 -3.56
C ARG A 63 -7.16 27.62 -2.11
N SER A 64 -8.09 26.74 -1.73
CA SER A 64 -8.52 26.59 -0.33
C SER A 64 -7.66 25.59 0.43
N GLN A 65 -7.25 24.50 -0.21
CA GLN A 65 -6.45 23.43 0.40
C GLN A 65 -5.31 23.00 -0.54
N PRO A 66 -4.10 23.59 -0.39
CA PRO A 66 -2.99 23.40 -1.35
C PRO A 66 -2.54 21.96 -1.55
N TRP A 67 -2.70 21.09 -0.55
CA TRP A 67 -2.35 19.67 -0.65
C TRP A 67 -3.06 18.96 -1.80
N LYS A 68 -4.25 19.43 -2.23
CA LYS A 68 -5.04 18.79 -3.29
C LYS A 68 -4.32 18.73 -4.64
N MET A 69 -3.36 19.63 -4.90
CA MET A 69 -2.50 19.55 -6.09
C MET A 69 -1.53 18.36 -6.03
N GLY A 70 -1.24 17.83 -4.85
CA GLY A 70 -0.45 16.61 -4.68
C GLY A 70 -1.18 15.36 -5.17
N LEU A 71 -2.45 15.45 -5.57
CA LEU A 71 -3.19 14.34 -6.21
C LEU A 71 -3.04 14.33 -7.73
N GLU A 72 -2.53 15.41 -8.31
CA GLU A 72 -2.55 15.61 -9.76
C GLU A 72 -1.58 14.65 -10.46
N PRO A 73 -1.99 14.02 -11.58
CA PRO A 73 -1.10 13.12 -12.31
C PRO A 73 0.18 13.85 -12.76
N ALA A 74 1.34 13.22 -12.59
CA ALA A 74 2.64 13.84 -12.89
C ALA A 74 3.22 13.48 -14.27
N GLY A 75 2.61 12.52 -14.98
CA GLY A 75 3.25 11.89 -16.13
C GLY A 75 4.42 10.98 -15.71
N GLU A 76 5.15 10.46 -16.68
CA GLU A 76 6.29 9.56 -16.45
C GLU A 76 7.60 10.28 -16.73
N PHE A 77 8.61 10.01 -15.90
CA PHE A 77 9.96 10.53 -16.07
C PHE A 77 10.98 9.56 -15.47
N ASN A 78 12.22 9.62 -15.95
CA ASN A 78 13.28 8.73 -15.54
C ASN A 78 14.56 9.50 -15.22
N ASP A 79 15.19 9.16 -14.10
CA ASP A 79 16.50 9.64 -13.65
C ASP A 79 16.64 11.17 -13.70
N VAL A 80 15.61 11.88 -13.24
CA VAL A 80 15.64 13.35 -13.11
C VAL A 80 16.53 13.70 -11.93
N ALA A 81 17.61 14.42 -12.18
CA ALA A 81 18.57 14.82 -11.15
C ALA A 81 17.96 15.81 -10.15
N SER A 82 18.43 15.76 -8.90
CA SER A 82 18.10 16.75 -7.88
C SER A 82 18.55 18.15 -8.31
N VAL A 83 17.69 19.15 -8.12
CA VAL A 83 17.99 20.56 -8.42
C VAL A 83 18.63 21.30 -7.26
N GLN A 84 18.45 20.80 -6.04
CA GLN A 84 19.04 21.37 -4.85
C GLN A 84 19.18 20.30 -3.76
N ILE A 85 20.33 20.30 -3.09
CA ILE A 85 20.56 19.56 -1.85
C ILE A 85 21.04 20.56 -0.80
N LYS A 86 20.30 20.67 0.31
CA LYS A 86 20.71 21.41 1.51
C LYS A 86 21.19 20.42 2.56
N GLY A 87 22.34 20.67 3.17
CA GLY A 87 23.01 19.70 4.04
C GLY A 87 23.83 18.70 3.23
N THR A 88 24.01 17.48 3.75
CA THR A 88 24.78 16.42 3.09
C THR A 88 24.03 15.10 3.23
N ILE A 89 23.89 14.37 2.11
CA ILE A 89 23.31 13.02 2.14
C ILE A 89 24.26 12.11 2.94
N PRO A 90 23.79 11.44 4.02
CA PRO A 90 24.64 10.53 4.80
C PRO A 90 25.22 9.39 3.97
N ASP A 91 26.47 9.01 4.26
CA ASP A 91 27.16 7.91 3.57
C ASP A 91 26.39 6.59 3.62
N ASP A 92 25.67 6.33 4.72
CA ASP A 92 24.80 5.16 4.91
C ASP A 92 23.67 5.05 3.86
N LEU A 93 23.32 6.15 3.19
CA LEU A 93 22.28 6.21 2.16
C LEU A 93 22.84 6.11 0.74
N ILE A 94 24.13 6.40 0.53
CA ILE A 94 24.70 6.41 -0.82
C ILE A 94 24.65 4.99 -1.41
N GLY A 95 24.08 4.88 -2.61
CA GLY A 95 23.81 3.61 -3.30
C GLY A 95 22.46 2.97 -2.97
N ARG A 96 21.68 3.54 -2.04
CA ARG A 96 20.33 3.08 -1.71
C ARG A 96 19.25 3.74 -2.55
N ALA A 97 18.09 3.10 -2.59
CA ALA A 97 16.91 3.64 -3.25
C ALA A 97 15.65 3.50 -2.40
N ILE A 98 14.82 4.54 -2.41
CA ILE A 98 13.43 4.50 -1.94
C ILE A 98 12.57 4.12 -3.12
N TYR A 99 11.71 3.11 -2.96
CA TYR A 99 10.59 2.84 -3.87
C TYR A 99 9.29 3.14 -3.14
N ALA A 100 8.30 3.73 -3.82
CA ALA A 100 6.97 3.92 -3.24
C ALA A 100 5.87 3.75 -4.30
N ALA A 101 4.88 2.92 -4.00
CA ALA A 101 3.69 2.76 -4.82
C ALA A 101 2.65 3.84 -4.47
N GLY A 102 1.82 4.18 -5.44
CA GLY A 102 0.65 5.03 -5.22
C GLY A 102 -0.19 5.15 -6.48
N PRO A 103 -1.34 5.85 -6.39
CA PRO A 103 -2.10 6.23 -7.57
C PRO A 103 -1.26 7.21 -8.40
N GLY A 104 -0.83 6.82 -9.59
CA GLY A 104 -0.22 7.73 -10.56
C GLY A 104 -1.24 8.63 -11.25
N ARG A 105 -2.50 8.17 -11.30
CA ARG A 105 -3.61 8.87 -11.93
C ARG A 105 -4.95 8.55 -11.24
N ILE A 106 -5.61 9.58 -10.69
CA ILE A 106 -6.97 9.46 -10.12
C ILE A 106 -8.08 10.12 -10.98
N ARG A 107 -7.69 10.83 -12.03
CA ARG A 107 -8.58 11.43 -13.05
C ARG A 107 -7.96 11.31 -14.43
N LEU A 108 -8.76 11.34 -15.49
CA LEU A 108 -8.20 11.40 -16.84
C LEU A 108 -7.64 12.79 -17.14
N GLU A 109 -6.78 12.85 -18.14
CA GLU A 109 -6.16 14.09 -18.60
C GLU A 109 -7.15 14.95 -19.39
N GLY A 110 -6.82 16.23 -19.57
CA GLY A 110 -7.65 17.21 -20.30
C GLY A 110 -8.08 18.39 -19.43
N ALA A 111 -8.01 19.61 -19.98
CA ALA A 111 -8.29 20.85 -19.24
C ALA A 111 -9.75 20.96 -18.75
N ASP A 112 -10.68 20.38 -19.52
CA ASP A 112 -12.12 20.36 -19.24
C ASP A 112 -12.60 18.97 -18.79
N CYS A 113 -11.68 18.04 -18.52
CA CYS A 113 -12.02 16.69 -18.10
C CYS A 113 -12.54 16.70 -16.65
N ASN A 114 -13.70 16.09 -16.43
CA ASN A 114 -14.29 15.84 -15.11
C ASN A 114 -14.37 14.35 -14.79
N GLU A 115 -13.78 13.50 -15.63
CA GLU A 115 -13.80 12.05 -15.48
C GLU A 115 -12.73 11.62 -14.50
N ARG A 116 -13.17 10.96 -13.44
CA ARG A 116 -12.32 10.47 -12.36
C ARG A 116 -12.76 9.11 -11.87
N TYR A 117 -11.86 8.45 -11.17
CA TYR A 117 -12.23 7.30 -10.37
C TYR A 117 -13.16 7.74 -9.23
N GLY A 118 -14.11 6.88 -8.88
CA GLY A 118 -15.06 7.11 -7.78
C GLY A 118 -14.43 7.04 -6.40
N HIS A 119 -13.15 6.63 -6.34
CA HIS A 119 -12.32 6.61 -5.15
C HIS A 119 -10.85 6.64 -5.56
N TRP A 120 -10.00 7.34 -4.83
CA TRP A 120 -8.58 7.46 -5.20
C TRP A 120 -7.80 6.12 -5.15
N PHE A 121 -8.24 5.15 -4.32
CA PHE A 121 -7.71 3.77 -4.30
C PHE A 121 -7.92 3.02 -5.61
N ASP A 122 -8.90 3.41 -6.43
CA ASP A 122 -9.09 2.82 -7.75
C ASP A 122 -8.18 3.45 -8.81
N GLY A 123 -7.40 4.48 -8.48
CA GLY A 123 -6.50 5.14 -9.43
C GLY A 123 -5.44 4.22 -10.00
N ASP A 124 -5.00 4.47 -11.22
CA ASP A 124 -3.99 3.64 -11.88
C ASP A 124 -2.66 3.69 -11.14
N GLY A 125 -2.06 2.53 -10.88
CA GLY A 125 -0.84 2.43 -10.10
C GLY A 125 0.40 2.95 -10.80
N SER A 126 1.29 3.55 -10.01
CA SER A 126 2.63 3.94 -10.41
C SER A 126 3.62 3.78 -9.26
N VAL A 127 4.90 3.71 -9.62
CA VAL A 127 6.02 3.62 -8.68
C VAL A 127 6.90 4.85 -8.82
N MET A 128 7.27 5.43 -7.69
CA MET A 128 8.36 6.41 -7.57
C MET A 128 9.62 5.68 -7.11
N ALA A 129 10.77 6.05 -7.67
CA ALA A 129 12.08 5.67 -7.15
C ALA A 129 12.95 6.91 -6.90
N VAL A 130 13.48 7.09 -5.69
CA VAL A 130 14.50 8.11 -5.38
C VAL A 130 15.80 7.40 -5.08
N ARG A 131 16.88 7.74 -5.79
CA ARG A 131 18.20 7.10 -5.67
C ARG A 131 19.21 8.10 -5.13
N PHE A 132 19.97 7.71 -4.13
CA PHE A 132 21.04 8.52 -3.55
C PHE A 132 22.37 8.10 -4.17
N GLU A 133 22.93 8.95 -5.03
CA GLU A 133 24.06 8.61 -5.90
C GLU A 133 25.40 9.11 -5.34
N GLY A 134 25.35 10.11 -4.46
CA GLY A 134 26.50 10.69 -3.79
C GLY A 134 26.08 11.65 -2.65
N PRO A 135 27.05 12.28 -1.97
CA PRO A 135 26.77 13.19 -0.85
C PRO A 135 25.97 14.44 -1.27
N ASP A 136 26.02 14.79 -2.55
CA ASP A 136 25.40 15.94 -3.20
C ASP A 136 24.74 15.58 -4.54
N ALA A 137 24.38 14.30 -4.72
CA ALA A 137 23.74 13.82 -5.95
C ALA A 137 22.63 12.80 -5.63
N ALA A 138 21.45 13.03 -6.20
CA ALA A 138 20.33 12.11 -6.17
C ALA A 138 19.51 12.23 -7.46
N SER A 139 18.76 11.18 -7.79
CA SER A 139 17.86 11.16 -8.95
C SER A 139 16.48 10.61 -8.58
N VAL A 140 15.46 10.98 -9.36
CA VAL A 140 14.09 10.48 -9.21
C VAL A 140 13.54 9.95 -10.53
N SER A 141 12.87 8.79 -10.47
CA SER A 141 12.06 8.21 -11.54
C SER A 141 10.62 8.04 -11.05
N HIS A 142 9.65 8.19 -11.97
CA HIS A 142 8.24 7.90 -11.74
C HIS A 142 7.66 7.20 -12.97
N ARG A 143 7.11 5.99 -12.80
CA ARG A 143 6.58 5.19 -13.90
C ARG A 143 5.26 4.51 -13.54
N MET A 144 4.32 4.50 -14.48
CA MET A 144 3.06 3.79 -14.35
C MET A 144 3.31 2.28 -14.41
N VAL A 145 2.47 1.50 -13.72
CA VAL A 145 2.45 0.05 -13.89
C VAL A 145 1.78 -0.28 -15.22
N ALA A 146 2.58 -0.69 -16.20
CA ALA A 146 2.08 -1.00 -17.53
C ALA A 146 1.29 -2.32 -17.51
N GLY A 147 0.14 -2.36 -18.19
CA GLY A 147 -0.68 -3.56 -18.28
C GLY A 147 -2.02 -3.30 -18.97
N GLU A 148 -2.83 -4.36 -19.04
CA GLU A 148 -4.14 -4.34 -19.74
C GLU A 148 -5.03 -3.19 -19.27
N ARG A 149 -5.11 -2.97 -17.95
CA ARG A 149 -5.90 -1.89 -17.36
C ARG A 149 -5.53 -0.50 -17.91
N LEU A 150 -4.24 -0.15 -17.88
CA LEU A 150 -3.75 1.15 -18.34
C LEU A 150 -3.93 1.28 -19.87
N GLN A 151 -3.67 0.20 -20.60
CA GLN A 151 -3.85 0.14 -22.06
C GLN A 151 -5.32 0.34 -22.46
N GLU A 152 -6.25 -0.34 -21.79
CA GLU A 152 -7.69 -0.16 -22.00
C GLU A 152 -8.14 1.28 -21.71
N GLN A 153 -7.67 1.87 -20.61
CA GLN A 153 -8.01 3.24 -20.27
C GLN A 153 -7.49 4.24 -21.30
N ASN A 154 -6.25 4.08 -21.75
CA ASN A 154 -5.66 4.97 -22.76
C ASN A 154 -6.33 4.78 -24.14
N ALA A 155 -6.74 3.56 -24.49
CA ALA A 155 -7.42 3.26 -25.74
C ALA A 155 -8.88 3.77 -25.79
N LEU A 156 -9.57 3.82 -24.64
CA LEU A 156 -10.93 4.32 -24.58
C LEU A 156 -11.00 5.82 -24.96
N GLY A 157 -10.02 6.59 -24.51
CA GLY A 157 -9.95 8.04 -24.68
C GLY A 157 -10.88 8.81 -23.73
N GLU A 158 -10.78 10.13 -23.79
CA GLU A 158 -11.57 11.07 -22.98
C GLU A 158 -13.06 11.08 -23.37
N GLY A 159 -13.93 11.47 -22.44
CA GLY A 159 -15.37 11.65 -22.61
C GLY A 159 -16.23 10.38 -22.55
N LYS A 160 -15.67 9.24 -22.11
CA LYS A 160 -16.33 7.92 -22.12
C LYS A 160 -16.37 7.21 -20.76
N GLY A 161 -15.93 7.89 -19.71
CA GLY A 161 -15.76 7.41 -18.35
C GLY A 161 -14.50 6.54 -18.18
N MET A 162 -14.42 5.86 -17.04
CA MET A 162 -13.35 4.90 -16.78
C MET A 162 -13.52 3.66 -17.66
N ALA A 163 -12.44 3.14 -18.21
CA ALA A 163 -12.46 1.95 -19.04
C ALA A 163 -12.63 0.67 -18.24
N THR A 164 -12.16 0.66 -17.00
CA THR A 164 -12.19 -0.51 -16.14
C THR A 164 -13.05 -0.28 -14.92
N ARG A 165 -13.62 -1.36 -14.39
CA ARG A 165 -14.26 -1.36 -13.08
C ARG A 165 -13.18 -1.41 -12.01
N GLY A 166 -13.33 -0.61 -10.96
CA GLY A 166 -12.58 -0.67 -9.71
C GLY A 166 -13.45 -1.22 -8.58
N PHE A 167 -12.96 -1.16 -7.36
CA PHE A 167 -13.74 -1.60 -6.21
C PHE A 167 -14.82 -0.57 -5.83
N TRP A 168 -14.57 0.72 -6.08
CA TRP A 168 -15.47 1.86 -5.85
C TRP A 168 -15.88 2.61 -7.14
N THR A 169 -15.46 2.13 -8.31
CA THR A 169 -15.70 2.81 -9.59
C THR A 169 -16.30 1.85 -10.60
N ASP A 170 -17.41 2.22 -11.22
CA ASP A 170 -17.93 1.48 -12.37
C ASP A 170 -17.28 1.93 -13.68
N ALA A 171 -17.18 1.02 -14.64
CA ALA A 171 -16.74 1.38 -15.99
C ALA A 171 -17.80 2.23 -16.69
N GLY A 172 -17.37 3.26 -17.42
CA GLY A 172 -18.25 4.10 -18.24
C GLY A 172 -18.89 3.33 -19.41
N GLY A 173 -19.99 3.84 -19.95
CA GLY A 173 -20.73 3.19 -21.04
C GLY A 173 -21.98 2.42 -20.59
N GLY A 174 -22.41 2.60 -19.33
CA GLY A 174 -23.67 2.11 -18.78
C GLY A 174 -23.62 0.69 -18.22
N TRP A 175 -24.71 0.28 -17.58
CA TRP A 175 -24.80 -0.96 -16.80
C TRP A 175 -24.39 -2.23 -17.57
N LEU A 176 -24.71 -2.34 -18.87
CA LEU A 176 -24.39 -3.53 -19.70
C LEU A 176 -22.89 -3.84 -19.76
N ARG A 177 -22.02 -2.82 -19.68
CA ARG A 177 -20.55 -3.01 -19.67
C ARG A 177 -20.04 -3.53 -18.32
N ASN A 178 -20.82 -3.36 -17.26
CA ASN A 178 -20.45 -3.71 -15.89
C ASN A 178 -20.97 -5.10 -15.47
N VAL A 179 -22.01 -5.63 -16.12
CA VAL A 179 -22.56 -6.96 -15.81
C VAL A 179 -21.49 -8.04 -15.92
N GLY A 180 -21.28 -8.79 -14.83
CA GLY A 180 -20.30 -9.87 -14.74
C GLY A 180 -18.83 -9.42 -14.77
N ARG A 181 -18.56 -8.12 -14.91
CA ARG A 181 -17.21 -7.59 -14.96
C ARG A 181 -16.66 -7.42 -13.55
N GLN A 182 -15.55 -8.09 -13.27
CA GLN A 182 -14.85 -7.99 -11.99
C GLN A 182 -14.07 -6.67 -11.86
N PRO A 183 -13.86 -6.17 -10.63
CA PRO A 183 -12.89 -5.11 -10.38
C PRO A 183 -11.51 -5.50 -10.94
N SER A 184 -10.88 -4.55 -11.62
CA SER A 184 -9.53 -4.70 -12.14
C SER A 184 -8.50 -4.26 -11.11
N ASN A 185 -7.37 -4.96 -11.05
CA ASN A 185 -6.29 -4.66 -10.11
C ASN A 185 -5.52 -3.38 -10.53
N PRO A 186 -5.51 -2.31 -9.71
CA PRO A 186 -4.79 -1.08 -10.02
C PRO A 186 -3.28 -1.17 -9.76
N ARG A 187 -2.82 -2.10 -8.90
CA ARG A 187 -1.41 -2.28 -8.49
C ARG A 187 -0.76 -0.98 -8.03
N ASN A 188 -1.35 -0.36 -7.00
CA ASN A 188 -1.01 0.99 -6.57
C ASN A 188 -0.72 1.11 -5.06
N THR A 189 -0.79 0.03 -4.28
CA THR A 189 -0.86 0.10 -2.82
C THR A 189 0.51 0.06 -2.17
N ALA A 190 1.34 -0.92 -2.49
CA ALA A 190 2.65 -1.08 -1.87
C ALA A 190 3.70 -1.56 -2.86
N VAL A 191 4.96 -1.43 -2.45
CA VAL A 191 6.09 -2.11 -3.07
C VAL A 191 6.79 -3.02 -2.06
N THR A 192 7.33 -4.14 -2.52
CA THR A 192 8.20 -5.01 -1.73
C THR A 192 9.30 -5.58 -2.61
N VAL A 193 10.43 -5.95 -2.03
CA VAL A 193 11.43 -6.78 -2.72
C VAL A 193 11.30 -8.21 -2.22
N LEU A 194 10.99 -9.13 -3.13
CA LEU A 194 10.93 -10.55 -2.83
C LEU A 194 11.72 -11.33 -3.88
N ASN A 195 12.69 -12.14 -3.45
CA ASN A 195 13.57 -12.90 -4.34
C ASN A 195 14.29 -12.01 -5.39
N GLY A 196 14.77 -10.84 -4.97
CA GLY A 196 15.46 -9.87 -5.83
C GLY A 196 14.56 -9.14 -6.84
N LYS A 197 13.24 -9.35 -6.79
CA LYS A 197 12.26 -8.73 -7.67
C LYS A 197 11.54 -7.60 -6.94
N LEU A 198 11.46 -6.44 -7.56
CA LEU A 198 10.60 -5.35 -7.09
C LEU A 198 9.16 -5.67 -7.51
N LEU A 199 8.31 -5.92 -6.53
CA LEU A 199 6.90 -6.27 -6.73
C LEU A 199 6.02 -5.09 -6.32
N VAL A 200 5.00 -4.79 -7.12
CA VAL A 200 3.97 -3.78 -6.84
C VAL A 200 2.65 -4.46 -6.54
N LEU A 201 2.08 -4.17 -5.37
CA LEU A 201 0.98 -4.93 -4.79
C LEU A 201 -0.28 -4.06 -4.65
N CYS A 202 -1.43 -4.75 -4.64
CA CYS A 202 -2.73 -4.23 -4.25
C CYS A 202 -3.58 -5.43 -3.82
N GLU A 203 -4.34 -5.29 -2.72
CA GLU A 203 -5.07 -6.37 -2.07
C GLU A 203 -6.07 -7.10 -2.98
N GLY A 204 -6.55 -6.41 -4.02
CA GLY A 204 -7.52 -6.91 -4.98
C GLY A 204 -6.92 -7.71 -6.14
N GLY A 205 -5.67 -8.17 -6.06
CA GLY A 205 -5.10 -8.97 -7.14
C GLY A 205 -3.70 -9.54 -6.89
N LEU A 206 -3.09 -10.02 -7.98
CA LEU A 206 -1.70 -10.47 -8.01
C LEU A 206 -0.75 -9.31 -8.37
N PRO A 207 0.48 -9.32 -7.84
CA PRO A 207 1.42 -8.22 -8.01
C PRO A 207 1.98 -8.13 -9.43
N ALA A 208 2.51 -6.97 -9.79
CA ALA A 208 3.37 -6.82 -10.97
C ALA A 208 4.84 -6.80 -10.56
N GLU A 209 5.71 -7.37 -11.38
CA GLU A 209 7.17 -7.22 -11.27
C GLU A 209 7.60 -6.01 -12.08
N MET A 210 8.43 -5.16 -11.48
CA MET A 210 9.07 -4.03 -12.16
C MET A 210 10.59 -4.16 -12.04
N ASP A 211 11.30 -3.69 -13.06
CA ASP A 211 12.76 -3.60 -13.03
C ASP A 211 13.19 -2.48 -12.06
N PRO A 212 14.04 -2.74 -11.06
CA PRO A 212 14.36 -1.76 -10.02
C PRO A 212 15.19 -0.56 -10.51
N GLN A 213 15.84 -0.66 -11.68
CA GLN A 213 16.63 0.43 -12.26
C GLN A 213 15.78 1.32 -13.16
N THR A 214 15.03 0.71 -14.06
CA THR A 214 14.28 1.39 -15.12
C THR A 214 12.81 1.63 -14.77
N LEU A 215 12.30 0.94 -13.76
CA LEU A 215 10.88 0.83 -13.43
C LEU A 215 10.03 0.29 -14.61
N GLU A 216 10.62 -0.44 -15.57
CA GLU A 216 9.80 -1.11 -16.60
C GLU A 216 9.01 -2.27 -15.98
N THR A 217 7.72 -2.39 -16.31
CA THR A 217 6.95 -3.58 -15.91
C THR A 217 7.46 -4.80 -16.67
N VAL A 218 8.01 -5.74 -15.92
CA VAL A 218 8.61 -6.99 -16.45
C VAL A 218 7.56 -8.07 -16.61
N ALA A 219 6.69 -8.22 -15.61
CA ALA A 219 5.64 -9.24 -15.61
C ALA A 219 4.42 -8.76 -14.84
N LEU A 220 3.25 -9.20 -15.29
CA LEU A 220 2.04 -9.17 -14.49
C LEU A 220 1.89 -10.51 -13.77
N ASP A 221 1.23 -10.45 -12.61
CA ASP A 221 0.87 -11.62 -11.81
C ASP A 221 2.08 -12.42 -11.32
N ALA A 222 3.11 -11.69 -10.88
CA ALA A 222 4.40 -12.22 -10.46
C ALA A 222 4.36 -12.81 -9.04
N VAL A 223 4.12 -14.11 -8.93
CA VAL A 223 3.93 -14.80 -7.64
C VAL A 223 5.18 -15.56 -7.17
N PRO A 224 5.36 -15.76 -5.85
CA PRO A 224 6.41 -16.64 -5.33
C PRO A 224 6.21 -18.07 -5.85
N PRO A 225 7.28 -18.80 -6.21
CA PRO A 225 7.17 -20.19 -6.66
C PRO A 225 6.50 -21.07 -5.61
N GLY A 226 5.51 -21.85 -6.03
CA GLY A 226 4.76 -22.76 -5.16
C GLY A 226 3.44 -22.20 -4.63
N LEU A 227 3.09 -20.95 -4.93
CA LEU A 227 1.78 -20.39 -4.58
C LEU A 227 0.67 -21.15 -5.31
N GLU A 228 -0.37 -21.56 -4.57
CA GLU A 228 -1.54 -22.18 -5.18
C GLU A 228 -2.33 -21.17 -6.01
N PRO A 229 -2.88 -21.55 -7.18
CA PRO A 229 -3.73 -20.68 -7.97
C PRO A 229 -4.99 -20.26 -7.21
N GLY A 230 -5.54 -19.08 -7.53
CA GLY A 230 -6.79 -18.60 -6.95
C GLY A 230 -6.65 -17.87 -5.61
N CYS A 231 -5.43 -17.45 -5.26
CA CYS A 231 -5.07 -16.65 -4.09
C CYS A 231 -4.57 -15.28 -4.56
N PHE A 232 -5.13 -14.18 -4.03
CA PHE A 232 -4.51 -12.85 -4.14
C PHE A 232 -3.34 -12.68 -3.17
N LEU A 233 -2.59 -11.58 -3.26
CA LEU A 233 -1.55 -11.24 -2.28
C LEU A 233 -1.79 -9.85 -1.70
N SER A 234 -1.77 -9.76 -0.38
CA SER A 234 -1.90 -8.52 0.39
C SER A 234 -0.78 -7.55 0.03
N ALA A 235 -1.09 -6.26 0.07
CA ALA A 235 -0.10 -5.21 -0.03
C ALA A 235 0.75 -5.05 1.23
N HIS A 236 0.37 -5.67 2.35
CA HIS A 236 1.00 -5.51 3.66
C HIS A 236 1.76 -6.75 4.13
N GLY A 237 2.40 -7.48 3.21
CA GLY A 237 3.22 -8.61 3.62
C GLY A 237 4.38 -8.17 4.54
N LYS A 238 4.74 -9.06 5.47
CA LYS A 238 5.67 -8.77 6.57
C LYS A 238 6.96 -9.55 6.38
N HIS A 239 8.10 -8.85 6.38
CA HIS A 239 9.44 -9.43 6.35
C HIS A 239 9.98 -9.66 7.75
N ASP A 240 10.50 -10.84 8.04
CA ASP A 240 11.30 -11.06 9.25
C ASP A 240 12.79 -10.88 8.92
N ALA A 241 13.36 -9.76 9.35
CA ALA A 241 14.77 -9.45 9.13
C ALA A 241 15.74 -10.48 9.74
N LYS A 242 15.32 -11.29 10.73
CA LYS A 242 16.18 -12.33 11.33
C LYS A 242 16.16 -13.64 10.57
N THR A 243 15.01 -14.06 10.04
CA THR A 243 14.88 -15.36 9.36
C THR A 243 14.93 -15.25 7.84
N GLY A 244 14.70 -14.06 7.29
CA GLY A 244 14.52 -13.84 5.86
C GLY A 244 13.17 -14.33 5.32
N GLU A 245 12.27 -14.82 6.17
CA GLU A 245 10.93 -15.22 5.77
C GLU A 245 10.04 -14.02 5.47
N TYR A 246 9.08 -14.24 4.58
CA TYR A 246 8.05 -13.27 4.21
C TYR A 246 6.66 -13.88 4.41
N PHE A 247 5.79 -13.17 5.14
CA PHE A 247 4.43 -13.59 5.44
C PHE A 247 3.46 -12.70 4.69
N THR A 248 2.41 -13.29 4.12
CA THR A 248 1.34 -12.56 3.45
C THR A 248 0.04 -13.34 3.56
N PHE A 249 -1.07 -12.71 3.21
CA PHE A 249 -2.33 -13.39 2.98
C PHE A 249 -2.98 -12.85 1.71
N GLY A 250 -4.11 -13.40 1.30
CA GLY A 250 -4.98 -12.76 0.32
C GLY A 250 -6.36 -13.36 0.25
N ALA A 251 -7.29 -12.64 -0.36
CA ALA A 251 -8.64 -13.14 -0.56
C ALA A 251 -8.62 -14.39 -1.46
N ARG A 252 -9.32 -15.43 -1.02
CA ARG A 252 -9.54 -16.63 -1.83
C ARG A 252 -10.59 -16.34 -2.90
N LEU A 253 -10.29 -16.64 -4.16
CA LEU A 253 -11.16 -16.33 -5.30
C LEU A 253 -12.23 -17.38 -5.57
N VAL A 254 -12.00 -18.61 -5.11
CA VAL A 254 -12.88 -19.75 -5.39
C VAL A 254 -13.28 -20.45 -4.11
N GLY A 255 -14.59 -20.54 -3.90
CA GLY A 255 -15.19 -21.20 -2.74
C GLY A 255 -15.85 -20.21 -1.78
N PRO A 256 -16.14 -20.65 -0.54
CA PRO A 256 -16.69 -19.77 0.49
C PRO A 256 -15.69 -18.66 0.85
N PRO A 257 -16.16 -17.51 1.40
CA PRO A 257 -15.29 -16.42 1.83
C PRO A 257 -14.21 -16.92 2.80
N ALA A 258 -12.95 -16.74 2.39
CA ALA A 258 -11.78 -17.19 3.12
C ALA A 258 -10.56 -16.33 2.76
N LEU A 259 -9.54 -16.38 3.61
CA LEU A 259 -8.21 -15.85 3.33
C LEU A 259 -7.24 -17.01 3.19
N ASP A 260 -6.39 -16.96 2.16
CA ASP A 260 -5.26 -17.85 2.05
C ASP A 260 -4.05 -17.16 2.71
N VAL A 261 -3.53 -17.76 3.79
CA VAL A 261 -2.35 -17.28 4.52
C VAL A 261 -1.13 -18.03 4.00
N VAL A 262 -0.09 -17.29 3.65
CA VAL A 262 1.09 -17.79 2.94
C VAL A 262 2.35 -17.40 3.69
N ARG A 263 3.21 -18.40 3.92
CA ARG A 263 4.58 -18.23 4.38
C ARG A 263 5.54 -18.52 3.24
N VAL A 264 6.37 -17.55 2.91
CA VAL A 264 7.46 -17.65 1.94
C VAL A 264 8.77 -17.77 2.71
N GLY A 265 9.56 -18.79 2.38
CA GLY A 265 10.88 -19.01 2.98
C GLY A 265 11.90 -17.97 2.53
N ALA A 266 13.06 -17.95 3.20
CA ALA A 266 14.20 -17.10 2.83
C ALA A 266 14.75 -17.37 1.42
N ASP A 267 14.43 -18.53 0.84
CA ASP A 267 14.73 -18.87 -0.56
C ASP A 267 13.74 -18.26 -1.57
N GLY A 268 12.77 -17.48 -1.09
CA GLY A 268 11.74 -16.85 -1.90
C GLY A 268 10.65 -17.78 -2.41
N ARG A 269 10.57 -19.03 -1.90
CA ARG A 269 9.56 -20.03 -2.30
C ARG A 269 8.49 -20.18 -1.23
N VAL A 270 7.27 -20.54 -1.64
CA VAL A 270 6.20 -20.86 -0.69
C VAL A 270 6.60 -22.07 0.14
N ALA A 271 6.74 -21.85 1.45
CA ALA A 271 7.11 -22.87 2.44
C ALA A 271 5.87 -23.48 3.09
N ALA A 272 4.80 -22.69 3.26
CA ALA A 272 3.51 -23.17 3.73
C ALA A 272 2.38 -22.27 3.23
N GLN A 273 1.20 -22.84 3.02
CA GLN A 273 -0.03 -22.13 2.70
C GLN A 273 -1.19 -22.82 3.41
N THR A 274 -2.11 -22.04 3.97
CA THR A 274 -3.35 -22.53 4.60
C THR A 274 -4.51 -21.64 4.23
N THR A 275 -5.73 -22.12 4.43
CA THR A 275 -6.96 -21.36 4.19
C THR A 275 -7.71 -21.15 5.49
N VAL A 276 -7.99 -19.89 5.81
CA VAL A 276 -8.74 -19.47 6.98
C VAL A 276 -10.13 -19.03 6.56
N SER A 277 -11.16 -19.71 7.07
CA SER A 277 -12.57 -19.39 6.79
C SER A 277 -12.99 -18.08 7.45
N LEU A 278 -13.76 -17.25 6.74
CA LEU A 278 -14.32 -15.99 7.25
C LEU A 278 -15.77 -16.13 7.75
N GLY A 279 -16.34 -17.34 7.76
CA GLY A 279 -17.63 -17.60 8.42
C GLY A 279 -18.87 -17.07 7.68
N GLY A 280 -18.76 -16.70 6.40
CA GLY A 280 -19.90 -16.54 5.48
C GLY A 280 -20.17 -15.12 4.97
N ASN A 281 -19.80 -14.08 5.72
CA ASN A 281 -19.78 -12.72 5.19
C ASN A 281 -18.49 -12.48 4.40
N ILE A 282 -18.56 -11.60 3.41
CA ILE A 282 -17.33 -11.00 2.87
C ILE A 282 -16.94 -9.88 3.82
N VAL A 283 -15.70 -9.94 4.28
CA VAL A 283 -15.10 -8.93 5.15
C VAL A 283 -13.92 -8.28 4.47
N PHE A 284 -13.58 -7.07 4.92
CA PHE A 284 -12.40 -6.35 4.47
C PHE A 284 -11.28 -6.49 5.50
N VAL A 285 -10.19 -7.14 5.11
CA VAL A 285 -8.98 -7.31 5.92
C VAL A 285 -7.82 -6.70 5.15
N HIS A 286 -7.38 -5.53 5.62
CA HIS A 286 -6.35 -4.73 4.95
C HIS A 286 -4.94 -5.18 5.34
N ASP A 287 -4.69 -5.24 6.66
CA ASP A 287 -3.41 -5.58 7.25
C ASP A 287 -3.56 -6.65 8.35
N PHE A 288 -2.43 -7.19 8.81
CA PHE A 288 -2.33 -8.25 9.80
C PHE A 288 -1.04 -8.13 10.62
N ALA A 289 -0.96 -8.88 11.71
CA ALA A 289 0.20 -8.89 12.59
C ALA A 289 0.93 -10.23 12.53
N VAL A 290 2.25 -10.19 12.69
CA VAL A 290 3.11 -11.36 12.84
C VAL A 290 4.03 -11.12 14.03
N THR A 291 4.24 -12.15 14.83
CA THR A 291 5.12 -12.17 15.99
C THR A 291 6.22 -13.23 15.79
N GLU A 292 7.00 -13.53 16.84
CA GLU A 292 8.03 -14.56 16.73
C GLU A 292 7.46 -15.96 16.44
N ASN A 293 6.28 -16.30 16.95
CA ASN A 293 5.69 -17.64 16.82
C ASN A 293 4.23 -17.65 16.32
N HIS A 294 3.57 -16.48 16.17
CA HIS A 294 2.17 -16.39 15.79
C HIS A 294 1.90 -15.41 14.66
N ILE A 295 0.77 -15.62 13.99
CA ILE A 295 0.16 -14.69 13.03
C ILE A 295 -1.22 -14.33 13.57
N VAL A 296 -1.56 -13.04 13.56
CA VAL A 296 -2.87 -12.54 14.02
C VAL A 296 -3.57 -11.85 12.87
N ILE A 297 -4.64 -12.47 12.39
CA ILE A 297 -5.57 -11.86 11.43
C ILE A 297 -6.65 -11.13 12.23
N LEU A 298 -6.60 -9.80 12.23
CA LEU A 298 -7.64 -8.96 12.82
C LEU A 298 -8.67 -8.60 11.75
N ILE A 299 -9.94 -8.82 12.05
CA ILE A 299 -11.06 -8.64 11.15
C ILE A 299 -11.99 -7.60 11.77
N PRO A 300 -11.87 -6.33 11.37
CA PRO A 300 -12.86 -5.32 11.74
C PRO A 300 -14.25 -5.70 11.22
N PRO A 301 -15.34 -5.23 11.83
CA PRO A 301 -16.69 -5.61 11.45
C PRO A 301 -17.21 -4.86 10.20
N TRP A 302 -16.36 -4.76 9.17
CA TRP A 302 -16.72 -4.35 7.82
C TRP A 302 -17.31 -5.55 7.09
N VAL A 303 -18.64 -5.58 6.94
CA VAL A 303 -19.33 -6.73 6.34
C VAL A 303 -20.06 -6.36 5.06
N CYS A 304 -19.96 -7.24 4.07
CA CYS A 304 -20.85 -7.29 2.93
C CYS A 304 -21.55 -8.66 2.94
N ALA A 305 -22.87 -8.65 3.10
CA ALA A 305 -23.65 -9.89 3.04
C ALA A 305 -23.59 -10.46 1.62
N PHE A 306 -23.50 -11.78 1.48
CA PHE A 306 -23.39 -12.40 0.15
C PHE A 306 -24.56 -12.05 -0.79
N SER A 307 -25.76 -11.84 -0.24
CA SER A 307 -26.93 -11.36 -1.00
C SER A 307 -26.75 -9.96 -1.60
N GLU A 308 -25.94 -9.11 -0.96
CA GLU A 308 -25.65 -7.74 -1.42
C GLU A 308 -24.64 -7.69 -2.57
N LEU A 309 -23.95 -8.80 -2.85
CA LEU A 309 -23.06 -8.93 -4.02
C LEU A 309 -23.83 -9.08 -5.31
N LEU A 310 -25.00 -9.75 -5.26
CA LEU A 310 -25.75 -10.10 -6.46
C LEU A 310 -26.12 -8.85 -7.28
N PRO A 311 -26.56 -7.74 -6.68
CA PRO A 311 -26.74 -6.49 -7.40
C PRO A 311 -25.47 -5.96 -8.08
N SER A 312 -24.31 -5.98 -7.40
CA SER A 312 -23.05 -5.51 -8.00
C SER A 312 -22.55 -6.43 -9.14
N ILE A 313 -22.91 -7.70 -9.13
CA ILE A 313 -22.58 -8.65 -10.21
C ILE A 313 -23.52 -8.47 -11.42
N LEU A 314 -24.82 -8.27 -11.16
CA LEU A 314 -25.86 -8.26 -12.19
C LEU A 314 -26.21 -6.86 -12.73
N PHE A 315 -25.88 -5.80 -12.01
CA PHE A 315 -26.25 -4.41 -12.32
C PHE A 315 -25.10 -3.43 -12.02
N GLU A 316 -25.40 -2.14 -12.17
CA GLU A 316 -24.54 -1.02 -11.80
C GLU A 316 -24.49 -0.82 -10.27
N GLY A 317 -23.35 -0.34 -9.77
CA GLY A 317 -23.09 -0.14 -8.36
C GLY A 317 -21.78 -0.84 -7.93
N PRO A 318 -20.72 -0.10 -7.60
CA PRO A 318 -19.43 -0.69 -7.26
C PRO A 318 -19.49 -1.40 -5.90
N LEU A 319 -18.60 -2.39 -5.72
CA LEU A 319 -18.64 -3.31 -4.58
C LEU A 319 -18.32 -2.65 -3.23
N GLY A 320 -17.42 -1.67 -3.22
CA GLY A 320 -16.97 -0.97 -2.02
C GLY A 320 -18.09 -0.26 -1.25
N HIS A 321 -19.09 0.27 -1.96
CA HIS A 321 -20.25 0.91 -1.34
C HIS A 321 -21.23 -0.08 -0.68
N ARG A 322 -21.01 -1.40 -0.82
CA ARG A 322 -21.85 -2.44 -0.20
C ARG A 322 -21.37 -2.88 1.18
N PHE A 323 -20.17 -2.47 1.60
CA PHE A 323 -19.66 -2.77 2.94
C PHE A 323 -20.28 -1.84 3.97
N ARG A 324 -20.75 -2.42 5.08
CA ARG A 324 -21.28 -1.69 6.24
C ARG A 324 -20.45 -2.01 7.48
N TYR A 325 -20.29 -1.01 8.35
CA TYR A 325 -19.76 -1.23 9.69
C TYR A 325 -20.88 -1.78 10.57
N ASP A 326 -20.68 -2.94 11.19
CA ASP A 326 -21.64 -3.51 12.13
C ASP A 326 -20.97 -3.80 13.47
N ALA A 327 -20.87 -2.77 14.32
CA ALA A 327 -20.19 -2.84 15.61
C ALA A 327 -20.71 -3.96 16.52
N SER A 328 -21.94 -4.44 16.32
CA SER A 328 -22.53 -5.53 17.12
C SER A 328 -21.85 -6.87 16.90
N LEU A 329 -21.07 -7.03 15.82
CA LEU A 329 -20.30 -8.24 15.53
C LEU A 329 -18.98 -8.32 16.31
N GLY A 330 -18.53 -7.20 16.89
CA GLY A 330 -17.19 -7.10 17.48
C GLY A 330 -16.07 -7.14 16.43
N THR A 331 -14.84 -6.93 16.88
CA THR A 331 -13.64 -7.17 16.05
C THR A 331 -13.13 -8.57 16.31
N LYS A 332 -13.03 -9.39 15.26
CA LYS A 332 -12.59 -10.79 15.38
C LYS A 332 -11.07 -10.88 15.22
N ALA A 333 -10.43 -11.75 16.00
CA ALA A 333 -9.05 -12.18 15.80
C ALA A 333 -9.02 -13.67 15.47
N ILE A 334 -8.21 -14.05 14.47
CA ILE A 334 -7.85 -15.44 14.20
C ILE A 334 -6.34 -15.55 14.37
N VAL A 335 -5.91 -16.42 15.29
CA VAL A 335 -4.50 -16.61 15.60
C VAL A 335 -4.04 -17.93 15.02
N LEU A 336 -2.90 -17.91 14.33
CA LEU A 336 -2.25 -19.08 13.75
C LEU A 336 -0.85 -19.24 14.33
N LYS A 337 -0.36 -20.47 14.41
CA LYS A 337 1.08 -20.75 14.58
C LYS A 337 1.81 -20.30 13.32
N ARG A 338 2.87 -19.53 13.46
CA ARG A 338 3.64 -18.96 12.35
C ARG A 338 4.28 -20.04 11.46
N ASP A 339 4.80 -21.09 12.07
CA ASP A 339 5.65 -22.09 11.43
C ASP A 339 4.83 -23.14 10.67
N THR A 340 3.68 -23.54 11.22
CA THR A 340 2.81 -24.56 10.63
C THR A 340 1.59 -23.98 9.93
N LEU A 341 1.26 -22.70 10.19
CA LEU A 341 0.00 -22.06 9.80
C LEU A 341 -1.25 -22.79 10.32
N GLU A 342 -1.11 -23.56 11.41
CA GLU A 342 -2.24 -24.15 12.10
C GLU A 342 -2.99 -23.06 12.87
N VAL A 343 -4.32 -23.01 12.73
CA VAL A 343 -5.17 -22.11 13.52
C VAL A 343 -5.15 -22.57 14.97
N VAL A 344 -4.69 -21.69 15.86
CA VAL A 344 -4.70 -21.91 17.31
C VAL A 344 -6.11 -21.69 17.83
N GLY A 345 -6.68 -20.51 17.56
CA GLY A 345 -8.03 -20.20 17.97
C GLY A 345 -8.52 -18.85 17.45
N GLU A 346 -9.76 -18.56 17.79
CA GLU A 346 -10.44 -17.32 17.42
C GLU A 346 -10.96 -16.60 18.66
N ALA A 347 -10.96 -15.27 18.63
CA ALA A 347 -11.53 -14.44 19.68
C ALA A 347 -12.33 -13.29 19.08
N VAL A 348 -13.29 -12.76 19.83
CA VAL A 348 -14.06 -11.56 19.47
C VAL A 348 -13.86 -10.52 20.56
N CYS A 349 -13.54 -9.29 20.15
CA CYS A 349 -13.56 -8.13 21.01
C CYS A 349 -14.93 -7.47 20.90
N ASP A 350 -15.75 -7.57 21.96
CA ASP A 350 -17.08 -6.96 22.01
C ASP A 350 -17.04 -5.44 21.80
N ASN A 351 -15.94 -4.81 22.22
CA ASN A 351 -15.68 -3.41 21.96
C ASN A 351 -15.08 -3.25 20.56
N ALA A 352 -15.93 -3.37 19.53
CA ALA A 352 -15.54 -3.29 18.13
C ALA A 352 -14.67 -2.06 17.83
N PHE A 353 -13.67 -2.27 16.99
CA PHE A 353 -12.76 -1.24 16.50
C PHE A 353 -12.37 -1.49 15.05
N SER A 354 -12.02 -0.41 14.36
CA SER A 354 -11.51 -0.42 12.99
C SER A 354 -10.09 0.13 12.96
N PHE A 355 -9.30 -0.39 12.03
CA PHE A 355 -7.93 0.01 11.78
C PHE A 355 -7.61 -0.26 10.31
N TYR A 356 -6.62 0.45 9.78
CA TYR A 356 -5.99 0.09 8.51
C TYR A 356 -4.65 -0.57 8.76
N HIS A 357 -3.74 0.11 9.45
CA HIS A 357 -2.34 -0.30 9.51
C HIS A 357 -1.91 -0.83 10.87
N VAL A 358 -1.12 -1.90 10.86
CA VAL A 358 -0.43 -2.45 12.03
C VAL A 358 1.00 -1.93 12.07
N ALA A 359 1.37 -1.31 13.20
CA ALA A 359 2.72 -0.82 13.42
C ALA A 359 3.70 -1.98 13.68
N ASN A 360 3.34 -2.88 14.60
CA ASN A 360 4.13 -4.05 14.97
C ASN A 360 3.32 -5.02 15.86
N ALA A 361 3.84 -6.23 16.07
CA ALA A 361 3.37 -7.12 17.12
C ALA A 361 4.49 -7.98 17.70
N PHE A 362 4.34 -8.42 18.94
CA PHE A 362 5.29 -9.32 19.60
C PHE A 362 4.62 -10.16 20.70
N GLU A 363 5.38 -11.09 21.28
CA GLU A 363 4.89 -11.99 22.34
C GLU A 363 5.66 -11.75 23.63
N GLU A 364 4.97 -11.92 24.76
CA GLU A 364 5.56 -12.01 26.08
C GLU A 364 4.97 -13.23 26.81
N PRO A 365 5.70 -13.85 27.77
CA PRO A 365 5.12 -14.86 28.63
C PRO A 365 3.86 -14.34 29.32
N ALA A 366 2.78 -15.11 29.31
CA ALA A 366 1.55 -14.69 29.97
C ALA A 366 1.77 -14.54 31.48
N ALA A 367 1.24 -13.46 32.08
CA ALA A 367 1.33 -13.24 33.53
C ALA A 367 0.64 -14.35 34.36
N SER A 368 -0.29 -15.10 33.75
CA SER A 368 -0.90 -16.29 34.34
C SER A 368 0.05 -17.48 34.48
N GLY A 369 1.18 -17.49 33.76
CA GLY A 369 2.08 -18.63 33.61
C GLY A 369 1.61 -19.68 32.59
N ASP A 370 0.44 -19.50 31.98
CA ASP A 370 -0.10 -20.38 30.93
C ASP A 370 -0.04 -19.69 29.57
N GLY A 371 0.82 -20.18 28.68
CA GLY A 371 0.93 -19.68 27.30
C GLY A 371 1.56 -18.28 27.18
N VAL A 372 1.10 -17.50 26.20
CA VAL A 372 1.69 -16.21 25.82
C VAL A 372 0.66 -15.09 25.72
N THR A 373 1.11 -13.86 25.92
CA THR A 373 0.37 -12.64 25.59
C THR A 373 0.95 -12.08 24.30
N LEU A 374 0.11 -11.97 23.26
CA LEU A 374 0.41 -11.26 22.04
C LEU A 374 0.06 -9.78 22.23
N ARG A 375 1.01 -8.88 21.97
CA ARG A 375 0.80 -7.43 21.94
C ARG A 375 0.79 -6.98 20.49
N VAL A 376 -0.30 -6.37 20.05
CA VAL A 376 -0.47 -5.85 18.69
C VAL A 376 -0.66 -4.34 18.74
N THR A 377 0.28 -3.60 18.16
CA THR A 377 0.25 -2.14 18.08
C THR A 377 -0.23 -1.71 16.70
N LEU A 378 -1.28 -0.88 16.63
CA LEU A 378 -1.93 -0.50 15.37
C LEU A 378 -2.50 0.93 15.41
N ALA A 379 -2.72 1.53 14.23
CA ALA A 379 -3.42 2.79 14.08
C ALA A 379 -4.93 2.55 14.12
N GLN A 380 -5.54 2.72 15.30
CA GLN A 380 -6.97 2.50 15.51
C GLN A 380 -7.77 3.78 15.25
N GLN A 381 -8.81 3.68 14.44
CA GLN A 381 -9.75 4.77 14.21
C GLN A 381 -10.57 5.06 15.47
N ARG A 382 -10.68 6.34 15.86
CA ARG A 382 -11.50 6.74 17.02
C ARG A 382 -13.00 6.66 16.75
N ASP A 383 -13.43 7.16 15.60
CA ASP A 383 -14.83 7.19 15.19
C ASP A 383 -15.07 6.27 13.99
N ALA A 384 -16.03 5.35 14.11
CA ALA A 384 -16.41 4.40 13.08
C ALA A 384 -17.56 4.92 12.18
N ASP A 385 -17.59 6.22 11.85
CA ASP A 385 -18.55 6.77 10.88
C ASP A 385 -18.07 6.48 9.45
N ARG A 386 -18.51 5.31 8.95
CA ARG A 386 -18.25 4.87 7.58
C ARG A 386 -18.70 5.88 6.52
N PRO A 387 -19.95 6.39 6.55
CA PRO A 387 -20.35 7.44 5.61
C PRO A 387 -19.39 8.64 5.61
N GLY A 388 -18.91 9.07 6.78
CA GLY A 388 -17.88 10.11 6.91
C GLY A 388 -16.59 9.76 6.20
N LEU A 389 -16.03 8.59 6.52
CA LEU A 389 -14.77 8.10 5.96
C LEU A 389 -14.85 7.86 4.44
N GLU A 390 -15.94 7.27 3.94
CA GLU A 390 -16.16 7.07 2.50
C GLU A 390 -16.29 8.39 1.74
N ARG A 391 -17.00 9.37 2.31
CA ARG A 391 -17.11 10.69 1.68
C ARG A 391 -15.75 11.36 1.54
N GLN A 392 -14.86 11.19 2.51
CA GLN A 392 -13.51 11.76 2.46
C GLN A 392 -12.67 11.17 1.31
N PHE A 393 -12.74 9.86 1.07
CA PHE A 393 -11.87 9.21 0.08
C PHE A 393 -12.50 9.03 -1.31
N ALA A 394 -13.83 9.14 -1.43
CA ALA A 394 -14.54 9.03 -2.71
C ALA A 394 -14.17 10.18 -3.67
N ASN A 395 -14.05 11.41 -3.15
CA ASN A 395 -13.58 12.54 -3.94
C ASN A 395 -12.57 13.40 -3.16
N MET A 396 -11.30 13.06 -3.30
CA MET A 396 -10.20 13.76 -2.62
C MET A 396 -10.10 15.26 -2.98
N TYR A 397 -10.62 15.69 -4.14
CA TYR A 397 -10.65 17.12 -4.49
C TYR A 397 -11.72 17.90 -3.72
N ASP A 398 -12.82 17.25 -3.34
CA ASP A 398 -13.89 17.85 -2.53
C ASP A 398 -13.75 17.49 -1.04
N ALA A 399 -12.80 16.61 -0.70
CA ALA A 399 -12.61 16.13 0.65
C ALA A 399 -12.29 17.28 1.63
N GLU A 400 -12.95 17.21 2.77
CA GLU A 400 -12.63 17.95 3.97
C GLU A 400 -12.35 16.91 5.05
N PHE A 401 -11.11 16.84 5.52
CA PHE A 401 -10.75 15.95 6.60
C PHE A 401 -11.39 16.46 7.88
N ASP A 402 -12.33 15.69 8.43
CA ASP A 402 -12.92 16.02 9.72
C ASP A 402 -11.91 15.72 10.82
N PRO A 403 -11.52 16.70 11.66
CA PRO A 403 -10.61 16.48 12.77
C PRO A 403 -11.09 15.43 13.78
N GLY A 404 -12.40 15.12 13.83
CA GLY A 404 -12.93 14.01 14.63
C GLY A 404 -12.59 12.63 14.08
N HIS A 405 -12.41 12.52 12.77
CA HIS A 405 -12.09 11.28 12.08
C HIS A 405 -10.57 11.09 11.95
N HIS A 406 -9.96 10.58 13.00
CA HIS A 406 -8.54 10.25 13.02
C HIS A 406 -8.26 8.88 13.64
N ALA A 407 -7.04 8.42 13.43
CA ALA A 407 -6.50 7.26 14.11
C ALA A 407 -5.42 7.66 15.11
N ASP A 408 -5.35 6.90 16.19
CA ASP A 408 -4.28 6.97 17.19
C ASP A 408 -3.57 5.62 17.27
N LEU A 409 -2.39 5.60 17.88
CA LEU A 409 -1.71 4.35 18.18
C LEU A 409 -2.33 3.66 19.40
N TRP A 410 -2.79 2.43 19.21
CA TRP A 410 -3.35 1.58 20.27
C TRP A 410 -2.58 0.27 20.36
N GLU A 411 -2.45 -0.25 21.58
CA GLU A 411 -1.92 -1.59 21.85
C GLU A 411 -3.06 -2.48 22.34
N HIS A 412 -3.23 -3.62 21.66
CA HIS A 412 -4.18 -4.67 22.02
C HIS A 412 -3.45 -5.89 22.53
N GLU A 413 -3.93 -6.43 23.65
CA GLU A 413 -3.39 -7.66 24.25
C GLU A 413 -4.34 -8.83 24.00
N LEU A 414 -3.80 -9.91 23.43
CA LEU A 414 -4.49 -11.18 23.27
C LEU A 414 -3.75 -12.26 24.05
N HIS A 415 -4.46 -13.06 24.83
CA HIS A 415 -3.90 -14.22 25.52
C HIS A 415 -4.14 -15.47 24.69
N VAL A 416 -3.07 -16.25 24.51
CA VAL A 416 -3.08 -17.58 23.89
C VAL A 416 -2.71 -18.59 24.96
N SER A 417 -3.64 -19.48 25.32
CA SER A 417 -3.44 -20.52 26.33
C SER A 417 -2.67 -21.71 25.75
N ALA A 418 -1.65 -22.19 26.46
CA ALA A 418 -0.95 -23.42 26.08
C ALA A 418 -1.70 -24.68 26.55
N ALA A 419 -2.55 -24.56 27.58
CA ALA A 419 -3.29 -25.68 28.12
C ALA A 419 -4.41 -26.21 27.19
N ASN A 420 -5.00 -25.32 26.37
CA ASN A 420 -6.15 -25.67 25.55
C ASN A 420 -6.21 -24.97 24.18
N ASP A 421 -5.12 -24.32 23.75
CA ASP A 421 -5.02 -23.57 22.49
C ASP A 421 -6.13 -22.51 22.31
N SER A 422 -6.70 -21.98 23.40
CA SER A 422 -7.71 -20.92 23.31
C SER A 422 -7.10 -19.53 23.19
N VAL A 423 -7.85 -18.64 22.52
CA VAL A 423 -7.47 -17.24 22.33
C VAL A 423 -8.54 -16.34 22.96
N ARG A 424 -8.14 -15.26 23.62
CA ARG A 424 -9.06 -14.22 24.08
C ARG A 424 -8.41 -12.85 24.07
N PHE A 425 -9.19 -11.80 23.82
CA PHE A 425 -8.78 -10.44 24.12
C PHE A 425 -8.67 -10.25 25.64
N VAL A 426 -7.61 -9.59 26.08
CA VAL A 426 -7.32 -9.34 27.51
C VAL A 426 -7.59 -7.88 27.83
N SER A 427 -6.94 -6.99 27.09
CA SER A 427 -7.00 -5.55 27.32
C SER A 427 -6.69 -4.80 26.04
N ARG A 428 -6.96 -3.50 26.05
CA ARG A 428 -6.45 -2.56 25.05
C ARG A 428 -6.19 -1.23 25.73
N ARG A 429 -5.22 -0.48 25.21
CA ARG A 429 -4.90 0.88 25.69
C ARG A 429 -4.47 1.77 24.53
N ALA A 430 -4.74 3.06 24.63
CA ALA A 430 -4.04 4.03 23.79
C ALA A 430 -2.56 4.04 24.24
N VAL A 431 -1.63 4.09 23.29
CA VAL A 431 -0.20 4.13 23.60
C VAL A 431 0.15 5.48 24.22
N CYS A 432 -0.40 6.56 23.67
CA CYS A 432 -0.25 7.92 24.15
C CYS A 432 -1.61 8.45 24.61
N GLU A 433 -1.68 8.98 25.84
CA GLU A 433 -2.90 9.54 26.41
C GLU A 433 -2.73 11.01 26.78
N GLY A 434 -3.72 11.81 26.38
CA GLY A 434 -3.81 13.23 26.72
C GLY A 434 -2.77 14.12 26.04
N SER A 435 -2.98 15.43 26.14
CA SER A 435 -2.14 16.44 25.49
C SER A 435 -0.70 16.48 25.99
N ALA A 436 -0.43 15.99 27.21
CA ALA A 436 0.92 15.93 27.77
C ALA A 436 1.84 14.90 27.08
N SER A 437 1.27 13.95 26.33
CA SER A 437 2.05 12.97 25.55
C SER A 437 2.76 13.57 24.33
N GLY A 438 2.31 14.76 23.88
CA GLY A 438 2.73 15.37 22.61
C GLY A 438 2.22 14.63 21.38
N ALA A 439 1.43 13.56 21.55
CA ALA A 439 1.01 12.70 20.46
C ALA A 439 0.01 13.38 19.52
N LEU A 440 0.05 13.00 18.25
CA LEU A 440 -0.83 13.52 17.21
C LEU A 440 -1.64 12.37 16.62
N ALA A 441 -2.80 12.71 16.06
CA ALA A 441 -3.46 11.85 15.10
C ALA A 441 -2.47 11.41 14.02
N LEU A 442 -2.46 10.13 13.69
CA LEU A 442 -1.45 9.52 12.84
C LEU A 442 -2.00 8.46 11.91
N GLU A 443 -1.21 8.12 10.90
CA GLU A 443 -1.39 6.96 10.03
C GLU A 443 -0.02 6.51 9.50
N PHE A 444 0.01 5.41 8.74
CA PHE A 444 1.25 4.78 8.26
C PHE A 444 2.27 4.50 9.38
N PRO A 445 1.85 3.85 10.49
CA PRO A 445 2.78 3.53 11.57
C PRO A 445 3.67 2.34 11.19
N PHE A 446 4.93 2.39 11.60
CA PHE A 446 5.86 1.27 11.49
C PHE A 446 6.94 1.36 12.57
N VAL A 447 7.72 0.30 12.72
CA VAL A 447 8.89 0.24 13.61
C VAL A 447 10.17 0.03 12.80
N ASN A 448 11.34 0.11 13.44
CA ASN A 448 12.59 -0.31 12.80
C ASN A 448 12.43 -1.76 12.27
N PRO A 449 12.68 -2.04 10.97
CA PRO A 449 12.54 -3.37 10.39
C PRO A 449 13.32 -4.49 11.12
N ALA A 450 14.44 -4.16 11.79
CA ALA A 450 15.20 -5.11 12.60
C ALA A 450 14.43 -5.59 13.86
N ASN A 451 13.46 -4.80 14.31
CA ASN A 451 12.61 -5.05 15.47
C ASN A 451 11.20 -5.51 15.07
N ALA A 452 10.87 -5.58 13.78
CA ALA A 452 9.59 -6.10 13.32
C ALA A 452 9.37 -7.53 13.87
N MET A 453 8.12 -7.81 14.25
CA MET A 453 7.66 -9.07 14.85
C MET A 453 8.22 -9.35 16.25
N ARG A 454 8.87 -8.35 16.87
CA ARG A 454 9.56 -8.42 18.16
C ARG A 454 9.30 -7.16 18.97
N LYS A 455 9.67 -7.16 20.24
CA LYS A 455 9.53 -5.98 21.08
C LYS A 455 10.32 -4.82 20.46
N ALA A 456 9.62 -3.73 20.20
CA ALA A 456 10.15 -2.47 19.71
C ALA A 456 9.81 -1.38 20.73
N ARG A 457 10.72 -0.45 20.94
CA ARG A 457 10.48 0.73 21.78
C ARG A 457 9.97 1.91 20.98
N TYR A 458 10.32 2.03 19.70
CA TYR A 458 10.00 3.19 18.90
C TYR A 458 9.13 2.83 17.70
N ALA A 459 8.01 3.54 17.55
CA ALA A 459 7.25 3.58 16.31
C ALA A 459 7.39 4.95 15.64
N TYR A 460 7.28 4.97 14.32
CA TYR A 460 7.30 6.18 13.50
C TYR A 460 6.05 6.23 12.65
N ALA A 461 5.56 7.44 12.36
CA ALA A 461 4.35 7.64 11.58
C ALA A 461 4.34 9.04 10.95
N VAL A 462 3.45 9.24 9.98
CA VAL A 462 3.00 10.60 9.64
C VAL A 462 1.96 11.06 10.66
N GLY A 463 1.93 12.36 10.93
CA GLY A 463 1.00 12.97 11.88
C GLY A 463 0.26 14.16 11.28
N ARG A 464 -0.82 14.55 11.97
CA ARG A 464 -1.60 15.74 11.64
C ARG A 464 -1.63 16.72 12.79
N SER A 465 -1.26 17.97 12.53
CA SER A 465 -1.29 19.02 13.55
C SER A 465 -2.69 19.52 13.91
N ASP A 466 -3.68 19.27 13.05
CA ASP A 466 -5.07 19.69 13.23
C ASP A 466 -5.92 18.74 14.11
N ALA A 467 -5.32 17.63 14.54
CA ALA A 467 -5.95 16.66 15.42
C ALA A 467 -4.95 16.22 16.52
N PRO A 468 -4.72 17.06 17.55
CA PRO A 468 -3.93 16.62 18.71
C PRO A 468 -4.66 15.50 19.46
N VAL A 469 -3.90 14.54 20.01
CA VAL A 469 -4.48 13.45 20.81
C VAL A 469 -5.15 14.04 22.06
N GLY A 470 -6.49 14.09 22.06
CA GLY A 470 -7.29 14.55 23.20
C GLY A 470 -7.33 16.07 23.44
N GLY A 471 -7.09 16.92 22.44
CA GLY A 471 -7.09 18.39 22.56
C GLY A 471 -8.10 19.16 21.67
N GLU A 472 -8.19 20.49 21.85
CA GLU A 472 -9.02 21.39 21.03
C GLU A 472 -8.40 21.71 19.66
N ARG A 473 -9.28 21.94 18.67
CA ARG A 473 -9.05 21.88 17.21
C ARG A 473 -8.44 23.15 16.60
N PRO A 474 -7.49 23.06 15.65
CA PRO A 474 -7.24 24.10 14.66
C PRO A 474 -8.39 24.25 13.67
N THR A 475 -8.51 25.43 13.06
CA THR A 475 -9.69 25.86 12.29
C THR A 475 -9.62 25.53 10.80
N THR A 476 -8.60 24.78 10.32
CA THR A 476 -8.51 24.40 8.90
C THR A 476 -7.96 22.99 8.74
N PRO A 477 -8.78 22.04 8.22
CA PRO A 477 -8.34 20.70 7.86
C PRO A 477 -7.10 20.71 6.96
N SER A 478 -6.08 19.95 7.33
CA SER A 478 -4.86 19.75 6.53
C SER A 478 -4.76 18.30 6.00
N TYR A 479 -3.73 18.00 5.22
CA TYR A 479 -3.25 16.63 5.00
C TYR A 479 -2.16 16.31 6.04
N PHE A 480 -1.40 15.23 5.88
CA PHE A 480 -0.28 14.92 6.78
C PHE A 480 0.80 16.01 6.71
N ASP A 481 1.03 16.68 7.83
CA ASP A 481 1.92 17.83 7.94
C ASP A 481 2.94 17.69 9.07
N ARG A 482 3.06 16.50 9.66
CA ARG A 482 4.03 16.16 10.70
C ARG A 482 4.64 14.78 10.46
N ILE A 483 5.86 14.58 10.96
CA ILE A 483 6.44 13.25 11.18
C ILE A 483 6.55 13.05 12.68
N GLN A 484 6.22 11.88 13.19
CA GLN A 484 6.23 11.59 14.62
C GLN A 484 7.02 10.33 14.94
N LYS A 485 7.78 10.39 16.04
CA LYS A 485 8.37 9.25 16.73
C LYS A 485 7.62 9.05 18.04
N VAL A 486 7.16 7.85 18.31
CA VAL A 486 6.44 7.47 19.54
C VAL A 486 7.31 6.52 20.35
N ASP A 487 7.56 6.84 21.62
CA ASP A 487 8.16 5.92 22.60
C ASP A 487 7.04 5.05 23.20
N LEU A 488 6.97 3.80 22.76
CA LEU A 488 5.93 2.83 23.10
C LEU A 488 5.97 2.40 24.57
N GLU A 489 7.13 2.53 25.23
CA GLU A 489 7.30 2.18 26.64
C GLU A 489 6.81 3.31 27.56
N HIS A 490 7.11 4.56 27.20
CA HIS A 490 6.79 5.72 28.05
C HIS A 490 5.51 6.44 27.64
N GLY A 491 4.94 6.14 26.47
CA GLY A 491 3.73 6.77 25.97
C GLY A 491 3.93 8.25 25.61
N THR A 492 5.16 8.64 25.25
CA THR A 492 5.53 10.00 24.84
C THR A 492 5.85 10.03 23.35
N SER A 493 5.88 11.24 22.77
CA SER A 493 6.23 11.40 21.36
C SER A 493 7.07 12.65 21.11
N GLU A 494 7.88 12.56 20.05
CA GLU A 494 8.62 13.65 19.45
C GLU A 494 8.06 13.91 18.05
N VAL A 495 7.96 15.19 17.68
CA VAL A 495 7.32 15.59 16.42
C VAL A 495 8.25 16.49 15.62
N HIS A 496 8.44 16.13 14.35
CA HIS A 496 9.00 17.01 13.34
C HIS A 496 7.90 17.87 12.71
N SER A 497 8.10 19.19 12.72
CA SER A 497 7.20 20.11 12.02
C SER A 497 7.60 20.28 10.56
N ILE A 498 6.70 19.92 9.64
CA ILE A 498 6.89 20.17 8.21
C ILE A 498 6.47 21.63 7.91
N PRO A 499 7.23 22.39 7.08
CA PRO A 499 6.87 23.74 6.70
C PRO A 499 5.48 23.82 6.09
N SER A 500 4.83 24.96 6.30
CA SER A 500 3.53 25.24 5.69
C SER A 500 3.59 25.09 4.17
N GLY A 501 2.59 24.42 3.60
CA GLY A 501 2.51 24.12 2.18
C GLY A 501 3.27 22.86 1.76
N GLN A 502 3.94 22.16 2.67
CA GLN A 502 4.52 20.84 2.43
C GLN A 502 3.73 19.74 3.15
N TYR A 503 3.64 18.57 2.52
CA TYR A 503 2.78 17.47 2.96
C TYR A 503 3.48 16.13 2.84
N ALA A 504 3.36 15.28 3.86
CA ALA A 504 4.10 14.02 3.96
C ALA A 504 3.40 12.86 3.25
N ASN A 505 4.23 11.98 2.66
CA ASN A 505 3.92 10.58 2.43
C ASN A 505 4.49 9.72 3.58
N GLU A 506 4.27 8.41 3.53
CA GLU A 506 4.88 7.45 4.47
C GLU A 506 6.41 7.66 4.56
N PRO A 507 6.97 7.88 5.75
CA PRO A 507 8.42 7.91 5.94
C PRO A 507 8.98 6.49 6.01
N LEU A 508 10.26 6.33 5.72
CA LEU A 508 10.93 5.02 5.73
C LEU A 508 12.17 5.05 6.61
N PHE A 509 12.42 4.00 7.38
CA PHE A 509 13.59 3.92 8.26
C PHE A 509 14.76 3.20 7.60
N VAL A 510 15.95 3.77 7.74
CA VAL A 510 17.22 3.15 7.36
C VAL A 510 18.15 3.14 8.56
N ALA A 511 18.55 1.96 9.01
CA ALA A 511 19.53 1.84 10.07
C ALA A 511 20.90 2.38 9.62
N SER A 512 21.60 3.07 10.52
CA SER A 512 23.00 3.41 10.29
C SER A 512 23.86 2.15 10.26
N SER A 513 24.92 2.13 9.46
CA SER A 513 25.89 1.01 9.45
C SER A 513 26.59 0.80 10.81
N SER A 514 26.64 1.83 11.65
CA SER A 514 27.15 1.77 13.02
C SER A 514 26.06 1.65 14.09
N ALA A 515 24.83 1.27 13.72
CA ALA A 515 23.71 1.22 14.65
C ALA A 515 24.00 0.32 15.87
N SER A 516 23.79 0.90 17.06
CA SER A 516 23.94 0.25 18.37
C SER A 516 22.63 0.25 19.17
N ARG A 517 21.71 1.15 18.81
CA ARG A 517 20.36 1.31 19.37
C ARG A 517 19.30 1.10 18.30
N GLU A 518 18.08 0.83 18.74
CA GLU A 518 16.91 0.66 17.87
C GLU A 518 16.63 1.89 16.99
N ASP A 519 16.89 3.09 17.48
CA ASP A 519 16.65 4.35 16.77
C ASP A 519 17.90 4.94 16.11
N ASP A 520 19.04 4.23 16.10
CA ASP A 520 20.27 4.68 15.42
C ASP A 520 20.11 4.54 13.89
N GLY A 521 19.59 5.59 13.25
CA GLY A 521 19.38 5.61 11.81
C GLY A 521 18.74 6.89 11.32
N TYR A 522 18.12 6.78 10.15
CA TYR A 522 17.56 7.90 9.42
C TYR A 522 16.10 7.63 9.08
N LEU A 523 15.29 8.69 9.11
CA LEU A 523 13.97 8.68 8.48
C LEU A 523 14.06 9.40 7.14
N LEU A 524 13.69 8.70 6.08
CA LEU A 524 13.55 9.23 4.73
C LEU A 524 12.09 9.65 4.55
N CYS A 525 11.84 10.94 4.38
CA CYS A 525 10.50 11.51 4.36
C CYS A 525 10.24 12.17 3.00
N PRO A 526 9.60 11.48 2.04
CA PRO A 526 9.14 12.08 0.79
C PRO A 526 7.96 13.01 1.05
N LEU A 527 8.09 14.26 0.62
CA LEU A 527 7.12 15.33 0.80
C LEU A 527 6.71 15.91 -0.55
N TYR A 528 5.45 16.35 -0.62
CA TYR A 528 4.96 17.21 -1.69
C TYR A 528 5.01 18.67 -1.25
N ASP A 529 5.67 19.54 -2.02
CA ASP A 529 5.71 21.00 -1.81
C ASP A 529 4.72 21.70 -2.74
N ALA A 530 3.61 22.19 -2.18
CA ALA A 530 2.54 22.83 -2.93
C ALA A 530 2.87 24.24 -3.43
N THR A 531 3.90 24.88 -2.89
CA THR A 531 4.31 26.23 -3.32
C THR A 531 5.06 26.15 -4.64
N SER A 532 5.92 25.14 -4.77
CA SER A 532 6.77 24.92 -5.94
C SER A 532 6.22 23.83 -6.88
N HIS A 533 5.25 23.03 -6.42
CA HIS A 533 4.76 21.84 -7.10
C HIS A 533 5.89 20.85 -7.38
N GLU A 534 6.63 20.50 -6.32
CA GLU A 534 7.85 19.70 -6.37
C GLU A 534 7.83 18.57 -5.34
N LEU A 535 8.60 17.52 -5.64
CA LEU A 535 8.99 16.49 -4.68
C LEU A 535 10.18 16.99 -3.87
N VAL A 536 10.08 16.83 -2.56
CA VAL A 536 11.13 17.12 -1.59
C VAL A 536 11.37 15.87 -0.74
N VAL A 537 12.60 15.40 -0.61
CA VAL A 537 12.94 14.30 0.30
C VAL A 537 13.75 14.86 1.45
N ARG A 538 13.25 14.71 2.67
CA ARG A 538 13.98 15.06 3.88
C ARG A 538 14.58 13.84 4.55
N VAL A 539 15.79 14.00 5.07
CA VAL A 539 16.47 12.99 5.87
C VAL A 539 16.57 13.50 7.30
N LEU A 540 15.89 12.83 8.22
CA LEU A 540 15.90 13.17 9.66
C LEU A 540 16.78 12.18 10.44
N ASP A 541 17.38 12.61 11.55
CA ASP A 541 17.96 11.69 12.54
C ASP A 541 16.82 11.01 13.30
N ALA A 542 16.70 9.69 13.19
CA ALA A 542 15.63 8.94 13.85
C ALA A 542 15.70 8.98 15.39
N ARG A 543 16.86 9.35 15.95
CA ARG A 543 17.03 9.52 17.41
C ARG A 543 16.39 10.80 17.92
N ASN A 544 16.42 11.87 17.13
CA ASN A 544 15.90 13.18 17.48
C ASN A 544 15.15 13.77 16.28
N VAL A 545 13.91 13.31 16.10
CA VAL A 545 13.09 13.70 14.95
C VAL A 545 12.64 15.16 15.02
N SER A 546 12.71 15.78 16.21
CA SER A 546 12.34 17.19 16.41
C SER A 546 13.41 18.19 15.93
N ALA A 547 14.62 17.71 15.64
CA ALA A 547 15.71 18.54 15.14
C ALA A 547 15.53 18.93 13.67
N ASP A 548 16.37 19.87 13.21
CA ASP A 548 16.47 20.18 11.79
C ASP A 548 16.87 18.94 10.98
N ALA A 549 16.36 18.85 9.75
CA ALA A 549 16.72 17.77 8.83
C ALA A 549 18.23 17.78 8.55
N ILE A 550 18.84 16.59 8.52
CA ILE A 550 20.25 16.39 8.16
C ILE A 550 20.47 16.87 6.72
N CYS A 551 19.56 16.49 5.83
CA CYS A 551 19.51 17.07 4.49
C CYS A 551 18.08 17.16 3.92
N GLU A 552 17.93 18.05 2.94
CA GLU A 552 16.75 18.22 2.11
C GLU A 552 17.17 18.14 0.64
N VAL A 553 16.60 17.19 -0.10
CA VAL A 553 16.82 16.96 -1.53
C VAL A 553 15.58 17.40 -2.30
N ARG A 554 15.74 18.25 -3.30
CA ARG A 554 14.64 18.78 -4.13
C ARG A 554 14.77 18.34 -5.57
N PHE A 555 13.63 18.07 -6.20
CA PHE A 555 13.52 17.72 -7.62
C PHE A 555 12.55 18.68 -8.31
N ASP A 556 12.83 19.07 -9.55
CA ASP A 556 11.96 19.94 -10.38
C ASP A 556 10.73 19.20 -10.95
N ARG A 557 10.24 18.21 -10.22
CA ARG A 557 9.09 17.37 -10.56
C ARG A 557 8.31 17.12 -9.29
N HIS A 558 6.99 17.18 -9.36
CA HIS A 558 6.16 16.53 -8.34
C HIS A 558 5.96 15.06 -8.67
N VAL A 559 5.57 14.31 -7.66
CA VAL A 559 4.99 12.97 -7.76
C VAL A 559 3.67 13.03 -7.00
N PRO A 560 2.57 12.43 -7.48
CA PRO A 560 1.33 12.46 -6.72
C PRO A 560 1.52 11.75 -5.37
N PHE A 561 0.64 11.94 -4.39
CA PHE A 561 0.75 11.24 -3.11
C PHE A 561 0.90 9.73 -3.29
N ARG A 562 1.76 9.14 -2.47
CA ARG A 562 2.09 7.72 -2.42
C ARG A 562 1.37 7.06 -1.24
N PHE A 563 1.23 5.75 -1.34
CA PHE A 563 0.86 4.88 -0.23
C PHE A 563 2.14 4.31 0.37
N HIS A 564 2.41 3.01 0.19
CA HIS A 564 3.51 2.35 0.90
C HIS A 564 4.80 2.27 0.10
N GLY A 565 5.91 2.38 0.84
CA GLY A 565 7.26 2.34 0.31
C GLY A 565 8.13 1.22 0.86
N TYR A 566 9.29 1.06 0.24
CA TYR A 566 10.33 0.11 0.62
C TYR A 566 11.70 0.73 0.30
N VAL A 567 12.70 0.46 1.15
CA VAL A 567 14.08 0.89 0.91
C VAL A 567 14.94 -0.31 0.57
N VAL A 568 15.78 -0.16 -0.45
CA VAL A 568 16.78 -1.16 -0.86
C VAL A 568 18.17 -0.58 -0.65
#